data_AF-A0A838FPK4-F1
#
_entry.id   AF-A0A838FPK4-F1
#
_cell.length_a   1.000
_cell.length_b   1.000
_cell.length_c   1.000
_cell.angle_alpha   90.00
_cell.angle_beta   90.00
_cell.angle_gamma   90.00
#
_symmetry.space_group_name_H-M   'P 1'
#
loop_
_entity.id
_entity.type
_entity.pdbx_description
1 polymer ?
#
loop_
_entity_poly.entity_id
_entity_poly.type
_entity_poly.pdbx_seq_one_letter_code
_entity_poly.pdbx_strand_id
1 'polypeptide(L)'
;MKPGCDTRLATPPGASAPLPRQNSAPAPGSAIRKSKTSRWRAAALAFVHLIMIAHIIQWVIMGRTISPIEPSEAMHTLQRGAINAGFIFFSLAILATLIFGRFVCGWGCHVIALQDSCAWMLKKVGITPKPFRSRLLIYVPLGAALYMFVWPTVHRIFFAPEPGPLIPTFTNHIVTENFWGTFPTVAVAIPFLFICGFVTVYFMGMKGFCTYACPYGGFFRLADTLAPARIRVTDDCEQCGHCTATCTSNVLVHAEVKQYGMVVDPGCMKCMDCVSVCPKEALYFGWGRPALGLSTGTKVPKNYSLTWPEEIAGALVFLGSLFAVRNVYGLVPFLMALGTAAVTTFLALKAWRLLTAREVYFHKYRLKIAGQLQRTGWAFLVVAVTWVGVNAHSGFIRWQEHRG
;
A
#
# COMPACT_ATOMS: atom_id res chain seq x y z
N MET A 1 63.45 20.63 -18.77
CA MET A 1 62.61 21.81 -18.42
C MET A 1 61.16 21.43 -18.68
N LYS A 2 60.22 21.38 -17.75
CA LYS A 2 60.16 21.72 -16.33
C LYS A 2 59.48 20.57 -15.54
N PRO A 3 59.74 20.46 -14.23
CA PRO A 3 59.41 19.33 -13.38
C PRO A 3 58.16 19.59 -12.51
N GLY A 4 57.68 18.56 -11.79
CA GLY A 4 56.87 18.79 -10.59
C GLY A 4 55.71 17.83 -10.36
N CYS A 5 55.94 16.52 -10.48
CA CYS A 5 55.11 15.53 -9.80
C CYS A 5 55.96 15.01 -8.62
N ASP A 6 55.68 15.48 -7.41
CA ASP A 6 56.19 14.84 -6.20
C ASP A 6 55.16 14.89 -5.07
N THR A 7 54.97 13.71 -4.53
CA THR A 7 54.15 13.28 -3.39
C THR A 7 54.42 14.05 -2.10
N ARG A 8 53.37 14.14 -1.24
CA ARG A 8 53.31 14.14 0.26
C ARG A 8 52.16 15.07 0.71
N LEU A 9 51.24 14.77 1.62
CA LEU A 9 51.21 13.93 2.81
C LEU A 9 49.76 13.54 3.18
N ALA A 10 49.64 12.45 3.94
CA ALA A 10 48.44 11.95 4.60
C ALA A 10 47.61 13.02 5.30
N THR A 11 46.29 13.00 5.07
CA THR A 11 45.31 13.80 5.81
C THR A 11 44.97 13.08 7.14
N PRO A 12 45.00 13.75 8.30
CA PRO A 12 44.63 13.15 9.58
C PRO A 12 43.11 12.87 9.66
N PRO A 13 42.66 11.88 10.47
CA PRO A 13 41.25 11.59 10.66
C PRO A 13 40.65 12.65 11.59
N GLY A 14 39.84 13.58 11.07
CA GLY A 14 39.17 14.55 11.94
C GLY A 14 38.52 15.78 11.29
N ALA A 15 38.71 16.04 10.00
CA ALA A 15 38.08 17.19 9.34
C ALA A 15 36.73 16.80 8.72
N SER A 16 35.64 16.99 9.48
CA SER A 16 34.30 17.01 8.92
C SER A 16 34.17 18.26 8.04
N ALA A 17 34.33 18.10 6.72
CA ALA A 17 33.99 19.15 5.77
C ALA A 17 32.50 19.49 5.97
N PRO A 18 32.14 20.73 6.34
CA PRO A 18 30.75 21.10 6.48
C PRO A 18 30.10 20.98 5.10
N LEU A 19 29.06 20.14 5.00
CA LEU A 19 28.18 20.12 3.83
C LEU A 19 27.76 21.57 3.53
N PRO A 20 27.89 22.05 2.28
CA PRO A 20 27.46 23.40 1.94
C PRO A 20 25.99 23.55 2.33
N ARG A 21 25.71 24.40 3.33
CA ARG A 21 24.36 24.83 3.64
C ARG A 21 23.84 25.53 2.39
N GLN A 22 22.95 24.86 1.65
CA GLN A 22 22.15 25.52 0.64
C GLN A 22 21.25 26.53 1.34
N ASN A 23 21.74 27.75 1.52
CA ASN A 23 20.94 28.95 1.77
C ASN A 23 20.29 29.38 0.45
N SER A 24 19.62 28.46 -0.23
CA SER A 24 18.79 28.78 -1.38
C SER A 24 17.40 29.08 -0.84
N ALA A 25 17.11 30.36 -0.64
CA ALA A 25 15.71 30.78 -0.62
C ALA A 25 15.03 30.20 -1.89
N PRO A 26 13.83 29.61 -1.77
CA PRO A 26 13.16 29.03 -2.93
C PRO A 26 13.02 30.11 -4.01
N ALA A 27 13.49 29.83 -5.22
CA ALA A 27 13.38 30.77 -6.35
C ALA A 27 11.91 31.23 -6.50
N PRO A 28 11.63 32.51 -6.79
CA PRO A 28 10.27 33.00 -6.97
C PRO A 28 9.61 32.22 -8.13
N GLY A 29 8.69 31.31 -7.79
CA GLY A 29 8.09 30.33 -8.72
C GLY A 29 8.17 28.86 -8.26
N SER A 30 8.96 28.54 -7.23
CA SER A 30 9.22 27.15 -6.79
C SER A 30 8.18 26.58 -5.81
N ALA A 31 7.06 27.26 -5.58
CA ALA A 31 6.02 26.77 -4.69
C ALA A 31 5.18 25.71 -5.42
N ILE A 32 5.15 24.49 -4.87
CA ILE A 32 4.36 23.39 -5.44
C ILE A 32 2.87 23.78 -5.36
N ARG A 33 2.21 23.88 -6.53
CA ARG A 33 0.78 24.18 -6.63
C ARG A 33 -0.03 23.09 -5.94
N LYS A 34 -1.15 23.47 -5.31
CA LYS A 34 -2.16 22.49 -4.86
C LYS A 34 -2.81 21.81 -6.07
N SER A 35 -2.87 20.48 -6.04
CA SER A 35 -3.56 19.66 -7.05
C SER A 35 -5.03 20.08 -7.18
N LYS A 36 -5.45 20.44 -8.39
CA LYS A 36 -6.87 20.69 -8.71
C LYS A 36 -7.67 19.39 -8.71
N THR A 37 -7.06 18.28 -9.15
CA THR A 37 -7.71 16.97 -9.21
C THR A 37 -8.00 16.40 -7.83
N SER A 38 -7.25 16.80 -6.81
CA SER A 38 -7.43 16.32 -5.43
C SER A 38 -8.83 16.59 -4.88
N ARG A 39 -9.48 17.73 -5.21
CA ARG A 39 -10.85 18.03 -4.75
C ARG A 39 -11.90 17.13 -5.42
N TRP A 40 -11.75 16.91 -6.72
CA TRP A 40 -12.66 16.06 -7.50
C TRP A 40 -12.54 14.61 -7.09
N ARG A 41 -11.30 14.17 -6.82
CA ARG A 41 -11.03 12.85 -6.29
C ARG A 41 -11.61 12.66 -4.90
N ALA A 42 -11.47 13.65 -4.01
CA ALA A 42 -12.10 13.61 -2.69
C ALA A 42 -13.63 13.55 -2.80
N ALA A 43 -14.24 14.32 -3.72
CA ALA A 43 -15.68 14.28 -3.97
C ALA A 43 -16.15 12.91 -4.50
N ALA A 44 -15.42 12.32 -5.46
CA ALA A 44 -15.72 10.99 -5.99
C ALA A 44 -15.64 9.91 -4.90
N LEU A 45 -14.59 9.97 -4.07
CA LEU A 45 -14.37 9.03 -2.97
C LEU A 45 -15.40 9.19 -1.82
N ALA A 46 -15.87 10.42 -1.58
CA ALA A 46 -16.97 10.68 -0.67
C ALA A 46 -18.30 10.16 -1.23
N PHE A 47 -18.53 10.36 -2.54
CA PHE A 47 -19.72 9.86 -3.22
C PHE A 47 -19.83 8.33 -3.17
N VAL A 48 -18.72 7.60 -3.31
CA VAL A 48 -18.70 6.14 -3.12
C VAL A 48 -19.20 5.75 -1.72
N HIS A 49 -18.74 6.43 -0.67
CA HIS A 49 -19.21 6.18 0.70
C HIS A 49 -20.69 6.51 0.87
N LEU A 50 -21.17 7.61 0.27
CA LEU A 50 -22.59 7.98 0.30
C LEU A 50 -23.47 6.91 -0.37
N ILE A 51 -23.03 6.38 -1.52
CA ILE A 51 -23.73 5.26 -2.17
C ILE A 51 -23.75 4.02 -1.27
N MET A 52 -22.62 3.67 -0.63
CA MET A 52 -22.57 2.54 0.28
C MET A 52 -23.54 2.71 1.46
N ILE A 53 -23.59 3.90 2.06
CA ILE A 53 -24.53 4.22 3.14
C ILE A 53 -25.97 4.14 2.64
N ALA A 54 -26.27 4.71 1.47
CA ALA A 54 -27.60 4.65 0.87
C ALA A 54 -28.03 3.20 0.58
N HIS A 55 -27.12 2.34 0.13
CA HIS A 55 -27.36 0.91 -0.09
C HIS A 55 -27.69 0.17 1.21
N ILE A 56 -26.96 0.46 2.29
CA ILE A 56 -27.23 -0.11 3.62
C ILE A 56 -28.60 0.35 4.13
N ILE A 57 -28.92 1.65 4.02
CA ILE A 57 -30.22 2.20 4.42
C ILE A 57 -31.34 1.54 3.61
N GLN A 58 -31.16 1.40 2.30
CA GLN A 58 -32.11 0.74 1.42
C GLN A 58 -32.39 -0.70 1.87
N TRP A 59 -31.36 -1.48 2.22
CA TRP A 59 -31.53 -2.84 2.71
C TRP A 59 -32.32 -2.88 4.01
N VAL A 60 -31.99 -2.00 4.97
CA VAL A 60 -32.70 -1.90 6.25
C VAL A 60 -34.19 -1.62 6.05
N ILE A 61 -34.55 -0.81 5.05
CA ILE A 61 -35.94 -0.47 4.73
C ILE A 61 -36.67 -1.59 3.98
N MET A 62 -36.02 -2.20 2.97
CA MET A 62 -36.68 -3.15 2.06
C MET A 62 -36.60 -4.62 2.50
N GLY A 63 -35.71 -4.98 3.44
CA GLY A 63 -35.45 -6.36 3.86
C GLY A 63 -34.71 -7.23 2.84
N ARG A 64 -34.62 -6.80 1.57
CA ARG A 64 -33.88 -7.45 0.48
C ARG A 64 -33.06 -6.43 -0.30
N THR A 65 -31.88 -6.83 -0.74
CA THR A 65 -30.99 -5.96 -1.53
C THR A 65 -30.09 -6.75 -2.47
N ILE A 66 -29.40 -6.03 -3.35
CA ILE A 66 -28.31 -6.59 -4.16
C ILE A 66 -27.20 -7.06 -3.21
N SER A 67 -26.69 -8.27 -3.44
CA SER A 67 -25.60 -8.88 -2.68
C SER A 67 -24.42 -7.91 -2.48
N PRO A 68 -23.67 -8.01 -1.37
CA PRO A 68 -22.52 -7.16 -1.10
C PRO A 68 -21.60 -6.96 -2.31
N ILE A 69 -21.34 -5.68 -2.64
CA ILE A 69 -20.44 -5.30 -3.74
C ILE A 69 -19.01 -5.27 -3.20
N GLU A 70 -18.50 -6.43 -2.82
CA GLU A 70 -17.15 -6.59 -2.32
C GLU A 70 -16.38 -7.65 -3.13
N PRO A 71 -15.08 -7.43 -3.42
CA PRO A 71 -14.31 -8.42 -4.17
C PRO A 71 -14.10 -9.76 -3.46
N SER A 72 -14.32 -9.84 -2.14
CA SER A 72 -14.27 -11.10 -1.38
C SER A 72 -15.39 -12.05 -1.76
N GLU A 73 -16.55 -11.54 -2.17
CA GLU A 73 -17.67 -12.31 -2.67
C GLU A 73 -17.32 -13.10 -3.95
N ALA A 74 -16.37 -12.59 -4.75
CA ALA A 74 -15.85 -13.33 -5.90
C ALA A 74 -15.17 -14.66 -5.50
N MET A 75 -14.64 -14.76 -4.27
CA MET A 75 -14.10 -16.01 -3.73
C MET A 75 -15.23 -17.02 -3.50
N HIS A 76 -16.41 -16.59 -3.03
CA HIS A 76 -17.57 -17.47 -2.88
C HIS A 76 -18.07 -17.98 -4.23
N THR A 77 -18.03 -17.16 -5.28
CA THR A 77 -18.32 -17.60 -6.65
C THR A 77 -17.35 -18.69 -7.10
N LEU A 78 -16.05 -18.52 -6.88
CA LEU A 78 -15.06 -19.53 -7.26
C LEU A 78 -15.19 -20.83 -6.47
N GLN A 79 -15.53 -20.75 -5.18
CA GLN A 79 -15.66 -21.93 -4.32
C GLN A 79 -16.98 -22.68 -4.52
N ARG A 80 -18.10 -21.96 -4.68
CA ARG A 80 -19.46 -22.50 -4.62
C ARG A 80 -20.28 -22.32 -5.90
N GLY A 81 -19.79 -21.57 -6.89
CA GLY A 81 -20.50 -21.30 -8.15
C GLY A 81 -21.55 -20.19 -8.05
N ALA A 82 -21.70 -19.55 -6.90
CA ALA A 82 -22.70 -18.50 -6.74
C ALA A 82 -22.30 -17.22 -7.49
N ILE A 83 -22.96 -16.89 -8.60
CA ILE A 83 -22.79 -15.60 -9.28
C ILE A 83 -23.45 -14.52 -8.42
N ASN A 84 -22.63 -13.65 -7.84
CA ASN A 84 -23.05 -12.53 -7.01
C ASN A 84 -22.60 -11.19 -7.63
N ALA A 85 -23.13 -10.09 -7.11
CA ALA A 85 -22.79 -8.75 -7.58
C ALA A 85 -21.30 -8.41 -7.35
N GLY A 86 -20.69 -8.94 -6.29
CA GLY A 86 -19.26 -8.77 -6.01
C GLY A 86 -18.35 -9.35 -7.09
N PHE A 87 -18.67 -10.52 -7.63
CA PHE A 87 -17.95 -11.13 -8.76
C PHE A 87 -18.07 -10.30 -10.04
N ILE A 88 -19.28 -9.82 -10.35
CA ILE A 88 -19.52 -8.95 -11.51
C ILE A 88 -18.69 -7.66 -11.36
N PHE A 89 -18.78 -7.01 -10.20
CA PHE A 89 -18.01 -5.80 -9.92
C PHE A 89 -16.50 -6.03 -9.99
N PHE A 90 -15.99 -7.13 -9.41
CA PHE A 90 -14.56 -7.42 -9.42
C PHE A 90 -14.05 -7.70 -10.84
N SER A 91 -14.80 -8.47 -11.63
CA SER A 91 -14.50 -8.71 -13.04
C SER A 91 -14.47 -7.41 -13.85
N LEU A 92 -15.48 -6.56 -13.69
CA LEU A 92 -15.51 -5.23 -14.32
C LEU A 92 -14.36 -4.34 -13.86
N ALA A 93 -13.98 -4.39 -12.57
CA ALA A 93 -12.85 -3.64 -12.04
C ALA A 93 -11.50 -4.14 -12.61
N ILE A 94 -11.33 -5.45 -12.82
CA ILE A 94 -10.16 -6.02 -13.49
C ILE A 94 -10.11 -5.55 -14.95
N LEU A 95 -11.22 -5.65 -15.68
CA LEU A 95 -11.31 -5.20 -17.08
C LEU A 95 -11.03 -3.69 -17.20
N ALA A 96 -11.64 -2.88 -16.34
CA ALA A 96 -11.35 -1.46 -16.24
C ALA A 96 -9.87 -1.21 -15.90
N THR A 97 -9.24 -2.05 -15.07
CA THR A 97 -7.82 -1.96 -14.76
C THR A 97 -6.93 -2.36 -15.94
N LEU A 98 -7.34 -3.33 -16.77
CA LEU A 98 -6.62 -3.68 -18.00
C LEU A 98 -6.67 -2.58 -19.05
N ILE A 99 -7.68 -1.71 -19.00
CA ILE A 99 -7.86 -0.63 -19.98
C ILE A 99 -7.26 0.68 -19.44
N PHE A 100 -7.74 1.12 -18.28
CA PHE A 100 -7.43 2.41 -17.66
C PHE A 100 -6.29 2.33 -16.65
N GLY A 101 -5.77 1.13 -16.37
CA GLY A 101 -4.89 0.87 -15.23
C GLY A 101 -5.63 1.02 -13.90
N ARG A 102 -4.88 1.15 -12.79
CA ARG A 102 -5.41 1.23 -11.41
C ARG A 102 -6.22 2.50 -11.07
N PHE A 103 -6.88 3.10 -12.05
CA PHE A 103 -7.79 4.23 -11.90
C PHE A 103 -8.91 3.94 -10.90
N VAL A 104 -9.50 2.74 -10.93
CA VAL A 104 -10.55 2.31 -9.99
C VAL A 104 -10.05 2.37 -8.54
N CYS A 105 -8.78 2.00 -8.27
CA CYS A 105 -8.20 2.15 -6.94
C CYS A 105 -8.13 3.63 -6.53
N GLY A 106 -7.71 4.53 -7.44
CA GLY A 106 -7.52 5.96 -7.14
C GLY A 106 -8.81 6.76 -6.95
N TRP A 107 -9.91 6.34 -7.58
CA TRP A 107 -11.15 7.12 -7.68
C TRP A 107 -12.41 6.42 -7.15
N GLY A 108 -12.42 5.08 -7.05
CA GLY A 108 -13.60 4.30 -6.68
C GLY A 108 -13.43 3.40 -5.44
N CYS A 109 -12.22 3.29 -4.88
CA CYS A 109 -11.96 2.39 -3.76
C CYS A 109 -12.23 3.07 -2.41
N HIS A 110 -13.19 2.54 -1.64
CA HIS A 110 -13.52 3.02 -0.30
C HIS A 110 -12.35 2.92 0.69
N VAL A 111 -11.46 1.92 0.56
CA VAL A 111 -10.26 1.81 1.40
C VAL A 111 -9.28 2.95 1.12
N ILE A 112 -9.10 3.36 -0.15
CA ILE A 112 -8.26 4.51 -0.48
C ILE A 112 -8.87 5.80 0.08
N ALA A 113 -10.18 5.94 -0.01
CA ALA A 113 -10.89 7.06 0.57
C ALA A 113 -10.65 7.17 2.09
N LEU A 114 -10.68 6.05 2.82
CA LEU A 114 -10.29 5.99 4.23
C LEU A 114 -8.82 6.39 4.43
N GLN A 115 -7.89 5.80 3.68
CA GLN A 115 -6.46 6.06 3.83
C GLN A 115 -6.07 7.50 3.52
N ASP A 116 -6.68 8.12 2.52
CA ASP A 116 -6.44 9.51 2.17
C ASP A 116 -7.02 10.46 3.22
N SER A 117 -8.17 10.11 3.81
CA SER A 117 -8.75 10.85 4.93
C SER A 117 -7.81 10.80 6.15
N CYS A 118 -7.28 9.61 6.49
CA CYS A 118 -6.27 9.46 7.54
C CYS A 118 -4.99 10.25 7.23
N ALA A 119 -4.48 10.20 6.00
CA ALA A 119 -3.30 10.94 5.59
C ALA A 119 -3.51 12.46 5.69
N TRP A 120 -4.69 12.95 5.31
CA TRP A 120 -5.07 14.35 5.45
C TRP A 120 -5.14 14.78 6.92
N MET A 121 -5.74 13.96 7.79
CA MET A 121 -5.75 14.21 9.24
C MET A 121 -4.34 14.26 9.83
N LEU A 122 -3.47 13.31 9.49
CA LEU A 122 -2.09 13.28 9.96
C LEU A 122 -1.31 14.51 9.48
N LYS A 123 -1.54 14.95 8.24
CA LYS A 123 -0.92 16.16 7.69
C LYS A 123 -1.34 17.41 8.46
N LYS A 124 -2.59 17.51 8.92
CA LYS A 124 -3.05 18.63 9.78
C LYS A 124 -2.32 18.69 11.12
N VAL A 125 -1.96 17.54 11.68
CA VAL A 125 -1.16 17.44 12.92
C VAL A 125 0.35 17.62 12.65
N GLY A 126 0.73 17.95 11.41
CA GLY A 126 2.12 18.18 11.02
C GLY A 126 2.95 16.90 11.00
N ILE A 127 2.33 15.76 10.68
CA ILE A 127 2.97 14.47 10.46
C ILE A 127 2.86 14.15 8.97
N THR A 128 4.00 13.91 8.32
CA THR A 128 4.07 13.50 6.91
C THR A 128 4.62 12.08 6.84
N PRO A 129 3.74 11.06 6.78
CA PRO A 129 4.17 9.66 6.76
C PRO A 129 5.04 9.35 5.55
N LYS A 130 6.22 8.77 5.79
CA LYS A 130 7.14 8.33 4.73
C LYS A 130 6.89 6.87 4.35
N PRO A 131 6.98 6.49 3.08
CA PRO A 131 6.75 5.12 2.65
C PRO A 131 7.82 4.17 3.19
N PHE A 132 7.40 2.96 3.60
CA PHE A 132 8.30 1.90 4.02
C PHE A 132 8.81 1.08 2.83
N ARG A 133 9.93 1.49 2.23
CA ARG A 133 10.44 0.88 0.98
C ARG A 133 11.19 -0.45 1.23
N SER A 134 10.42 -1.53 1.39
CA SER A 134 10.90 -2.92 1.41
C SER A 134 10.80 -3.59 0.03
N ARG A 135 11.75 -4.48 -0.26
CA ARG A 135 11.80 -5.34 -1.46
C ARG A 135 10.82 -6.49 -1.37
N LEU A 136 10.68 -7.11 -0.20
CA LEU A 136 9.87 -8.32 -0.04
C LEU A 136 8.40 -8.00 0.20
N LEU A 137 8.09 -6.95 0.98
CA LEU A 137 6.71 -6.60 1.30
C LEU A 137 5.88 -6.19 0.07
N ILE A 138 6.51 -5.82 -1.04
CA ILE A 138 5.78 -5.50 -2.28
C ILE A 138 5.14 -6.73 -2.93
N TYR A 139 5.63 -7.94 -2.61
CA TYR A 139 5.09 -9.20 -3.12
C TYR A 139 3.98 -9.78 -2.22
N VAL A 140 3.82 -9.26 -0.99
CA VAL A 140 2.79 -9.69 -0.05
C VAL A 140 1.38 -9.57 -0.66
N PRO A 141 0.98 -8.47 -1.33
CA PRO A 141 -0.30 -8.39 -2.03
C PRO A 141 -0.54 -9.55 -3.01
N LEU A 142 0.48 -9.93 -3.78
CA LEU A 142 0.37 -11.01 -4.75
C LEU A 142 0.27 -12.36 -4.05
N GLY A 143 1.10 -12.62 -3.03
CA GLY A 143 1.02 -13.84 -2.23
C GLY A 143 -0.33 -13.99 -1.54
N ALA A 144 -0.86 -12.90 -0.98
CA ALA A 144 -2.19 -12.85 -0.37
C ALA A 144 -3.31 -13.09 -1.40
N ALA A 145 -3.17 -12.58 -2.62
CA ALA A 145 -4.10 -12.82 -3.72
C ALA A 145 -4.12 -14.30 -4.13
N LEU A 146 -2.93 -14.90 -4.33
CA LEU A 146 -2.81 -16.33 -4.64
C LEU A 146 -3.38 -17.18 -3.49
N TYR A 147 -3.10 -16.80 -2.25
CA TYR A 147 -3.65 -17.46 -1.08
C TYR A 147 -5.18 -17.37 -0.99
N MET A 148 -5.77 -16.23 -1.33
CA MET A 148 -7.23 -16.04 -1.23
C MET A 148 -7.99 -16.68 -2.40
N PHE A 149 -7.46 -16.60 -3.62
CA PHE A 149 -8.19 -16.98 -4.83
C PHE A 149 -7.73 -18.31 -5.46
N VAL A 150 -6.46 -18.69 -5.29
CA VAL A 150 -5.89 -19.90 -5.92
C VAL A 150 -5.82 -21.07 -4.94
N TRP A 151 -5.42 -20.81 -3.68
CA TRP A 151 -5.28 -21.87 -2.67
C TRP A 151 -6.55 -22.68 -2.41
N PRO A 152 -7.77 -22.11 -2.31
CA PRO A 152 -8.98 -22.92 -2.09
C PRO A 152 -9.22 -23.93 -3.22
N THR A 153 -8.98 -23.52 -4.46
CA THR A 153 -9.12 -24.37 -5.65
C THR A 153 -8.08 -25.48 -5.64
N VAL A 154 -6.81 -25.15 -5.38
CA VAL A 154 -5.72 -26.13 -5.24
C VAL A 154 -6.03 -27.11 -4.12
N HIS A 155 -6.50 -26.63 -2.97
CA HIS A 155 -6.80 -27.48 -1.82
C HIS A 155 -7.90 -28.50 -2.13
N ARG A 156 -8.97 -28.06 -2.83
CA ARG A 156 -10.06 -28.94 -3.27
C ARG A 156 -9.60 -30.00 -4.27
N ILE A 157 -8.69 -29.66 -5.18
CA ILE A 157 -8.18 -30.60 -6.20
C ILE A 157 -7.30 -31.69 -5.57
N PHE A 158 -6.43 -31.32 -4.63
CA PHE A 158 -5.38 -32.23 -4.14
C PHE A 158 -5.67 -32.89 -2.78
N PHE A 159 -6.41 -32.24 -1.87
CA PHE A 159 -6.53 -32.70 -0.47
C PHE A 159 -7.96 -33.06 -0.04
N ALA A 160 -8.98 -32.52 -0.70
CA ALA A 160 -10.38 -32.83 -0.41
C ALA A 160 -11.22 -32.85 -1.70
N PRO A 161 -11.05 -33.88 -2.55
CA PRO A 161 -11.86 -34.04 -3.75
C PRO A 161 -13.29 -34.42 -3.35
N GLU A 162 -14.11 -33.42 -3.07
CA GLU A 162 -15.56 -33.57 -2.95
C GLU A 162 -16.12 -34.14 -4.26
N PRO A 163 -17.04 -35.12 -4.22
CA PRO A 163 -17.68 -35.64 -5.42
C PRO A 163 -18.59 -34.55 -6.01
N GLY A 164 -18.06 -33.80 -6.96
CA GLY A 164 -18.75 -32.73 -7.67
C GLY A 164 -17.86 -32.08 -8.74
N PRO A 165 -18.43 -31.36 -9.70
CA PRO A 165 -17.66 -30.78 -10.79
C PRO A 165 -16.62 -29.76 -10.27
N LEU A 166 -15.45 -29.75 -10.93
CA LEU A 166 -14.34 -28.82 -10.67
C LEU A 166 -14.78 -27.36 -10.78
N ILE A 167 -15.72 -27.07 -11.67
CA ILE A 167 -16.44 -25.80 -11.78
C ILE A 167 -17.83 -26.03 -11.19
N PRO A 168 -18.17 -25.45 -10.03
CA PRO A 168 -19.50 -25.58 -9.45
C PRO A 168 -20.58 -25.01 -10.40
N THR A 169 -21.78 -25.60 -10.38
CA THR A 169 -22.93 -25.10 -11.15
C THR A 169 -23.25 -23.66 -10.77
N PHE A 170 -23.38 -22.79 -11.76
CA PHE A 170 -23.63 -21.39 -11.51
C PHE A 170 -25.05 -21.14 -11.00
N THR A 171 -25.18 -20.66 -9.77
CA THR A 171 -26.46 -20.27 -9.16
C THR A 171 -26.55 -18.75 -9.01
N ASN A 172 -27.72 -18.17 -9.25
CA ASN A 172 -27.92 -16.73 -9.16
C ASN A 172 -28.13 -16.32 -7.70
N HIS A 173 -27.17 -15.60 -7.13
CA HIS A 173 -27.24 -15.03 -5.76
C HIS A 173 -27.08 -13.50 -5.79
N ILE A 174 -27.59 -12.86 -6.84
CA ILE A 174 -27.49 -11.41 -7.04
C ILE A 174 -28.31 -10.64 -6.00
N VAL A 175 -29.41 -11.21 -5.50
CA VAL A 175 -30.27 -10.62 -4.46
C VAL A 175 -30.16 -11.46 -3.20
N THR A 176 -30.03 -10.80 -2.05
CA THR A 176 -29.93 -11.43 -0.73
C THR A 176 -30.79 -10.72 0.30
N GLU A 177 -31.29 -11.48 1.26
CA GLU A 177 -31.98 -10.99 2.47
C GLU A 177 -30.96 -10.77 3.60
N ASN A 178 -29.90 -11.59 3.64
CA ASN A 178 -28.85 -11.55 4.66
C ASN A 178 -27.63 -10.74 4.20
N PHE A 179 -27.81 -9.45 3.93
CA PHE A 179 -26.72 -8.57 3.48
C PHE A 179 -25.53 -8.50 4.45
N TRP A 180 -25.79 -8.51 5.76
CA TRP A 180 -24.72 -8.45 6.77
C TRP A 180 -24.01 -9.79 7.04
N GLY A 181 -24.41 -10.88 6.39
CA GLY A 181 -23.89 -12.21 6.68
C GLY A 181 -22.39 -12.38 6.38
N THR A 182 -21.84 -11.64 5.41
CA THR A 182 -20.42 -11.70 5.04
C THR A 182 -19.58 -10.58 5.67
N PHE A 183 -20.21 -9.59 6.29
CA PHE A 183 -19.50 -8.50 6.97
C PHE A 183 -19.15 -8.87 8.42
N PRO A 184 -17.97 -8.45 8.91
CA PRO A 184 -17.63 -8.60 10.31
C PRO A 184 -18.59 -7.82 11.21
N THR A 185 -18.74 -8.26 12.46
CA THR A 185 -19.50 -7.52 13.48
C THR A 185 -18.89 -6.13 13.70
N VAL A 186 -19.70 -5.17 14.18
CA VAL A 186 -19.25 -3.78 14.43
C VAL A 186 -18.01 -3.74 15.34
N ALA A 187 -17.95 -4.62 16.35
CA ALA A 187 -16.82 -4.75 17.27
C ALA A 187 -15.50 -5.10 16.57
N VAL A 188 -15.55 -5.82 15.45
CA VAL A 188 -14.38 -6.19 14.63
C VAL A 188 -14.14 -5.18 13.51
N ALA A 189 -15.21 -4.62 12.93
CA ALA A 189 -15.13 -3.65 11.85
C ALA A 189 -14.39 -2.37 12.27
N ILE A 190 -14.62 -1.86 13.49
CA ILE A 190 -13.95 -0.65 13.98
C ILE A 190 -12.42 -0.83 14.07
N PRO A 191 -11.89 -1.86 14.78
CA PRO A 191 -10.46 -2.17 14.76
C PRO A 191 -9.91 -2.41 13.36
N PHE A 192 -10.66 -3.12 12.51
CA PHE A 192 -10.26 -3.40 11.13
C PHE A 192 -10.03 -2.12 10.32
N LEU A 193 -10.99 -1.20 10.32
CA LEU A 193 -10.87 0.09 9.62
C LEU A 193 -9.77 0.95 10.24
N PHE A 194 -9.64 0.94 11.57
CA PHE A 194 -8.57 1.66 12.26
C PHE A 194 -7.18 1.17 11.86
N ILE A 195 -6.98 -0.15 11.78
CA ILE A 195 -5.70 -0.76 11.40
C ILE A 195 -5.39 -0.51 9.92
N CYS A 196 -6.33 -0.79 9.01
CA CYS A 196 -6.12 -0.66 7.57
C CYS A 196 -6.00 0.80 7.12
N GLY A 197 -6.71 1.70 7.79
CA GLY A 197 -6.68 3.14 7.58
C GLY A 197 -5.54 3.79 8.36
N PHE A 198 -5.80 4.14 9.62
CA PHE A 198 -4.95 5.02 10.42
C PHE A 198 -3.58 4.41 10.75
N VAL A 199 -3.55 3.22 11.34
CA VAL A 199 -2.30 2.58 11.81
C VAL A 199 -1.38 2.32 10.63
N THR A 200 -1.90 1.72 9.55
CA THR A 200 -1.11 1.43 8.36
C THR A 200 -0.59 2.71 7.69
N VAL A 201 -1.40 3.77 7.57
CA VAL A 201 -0.94 5.04 6.98
C VAL A 201 0.12 5.71 7.85
N TYR A 202 -0.03 5.66 9.18
CA TYR A 202 0.90 6.26 10.12
C TYR A 202 2.31 5.64 10.05
N PHE A 203 2.40 4.31 9.96
CA PHE A 203 3.68 3.60 9.95
C PHE A 203 4.26 3.38 8.55
N MET A 204 3.43 3.01 7.58
CA MET A 204 3.89 2.55 6.26
C MET A 204 3.79 3.63 5.18
N GLY A 205 3.22 4.79 5.48
CA GLY A 205 3.09 5.90 4.55
C GLY A 205 1.72 5.98 3.88
N MET A 206 1.53 7.03 3.07
CA MET A 206 0.32 7.20 2.27
C MET A 206 0.07 5.97 1.40
N LYS A 207 -1.18 5.46 1.42
CA LYS A 207 -1.61 4.26 0.69
C LYS A 207 -0.81 2.99 1.03
N GLY A 208 -0.29 2.90 2.26
CA GLY A 208 0.51 1.76 2.73
C GLY A 208 -0.23 0.43 2.59
N PHE A 209 -1.48 0.33 3.06
CA PHE A 209 -2.26 -0.92 2.99
C PHE A 209 -2.44 -1.39 1.55
N CYS A 210 -2.84 -0.48 0.65
CA CYS A 210 -3.02 -0.80 -0.76
C CYS A 210 -1.71 -1.15 -1.50
N THR A 211 -0.56 -0.80 -0.91
CA THR A 211 0.77 -1.07 -1.47
C THR A 211 1.35 -2.40 -0.97
N TYR A 212 1.12 -2.74 0.31
CA TYR A 212 1.82 -3.83 0.99
C TYR A 212 0.92 -4.94 1.57
N ALA A 213 -0.40 -4.74 1.64
CA ALA A 213 -1.31 -5.69 2.30
C ALA A 213 -2.55 -6.07 1.48
N CYS A 214 -3.06 -5.18 0.62
CA CYS A 214 -4.31 -5.43 -0.11
C CYS A 214 -4.15 -6.56 -1.17
N PRO A 215 -4.84 -7.71 -1.04
CA PRO A 215 -4.71 -8.82 -2.00
C PRO A 215 -5.22 -8.45 -3.39
N TYR A 216 -6.29 -7.64 -3.48
CA TYR A 216 -6.80 -7.14 -4.76
C TYR A 216 -5.75 -6.27 -5.49
N GLY A 217 -4.88 -5.59 -4.73
CA GLY A 217 -3.75 -4.86 -5.26
C GLY A 217 -2.75 -5.75 -6.00
N GLY A 218 -2.62 -7.04 -5.65
CA GLY A 218 -1.76 -8.00 -6.35
C GLY A 218 -2.17 -8.19 -7.81
N PHE A 219 -3.43 -8.55 -8.05
CA PHE A 219 -3.98 -8.70 -9.40
C PHE A 219 -4.01 -7.38 -10.16
N PHE A 220 -4.46 -6.30 -9.51
CA PHE A 220 -4.52 -4.99 -10.16
C PHE A 220 -3.15 -4.45 -10.55
N ARG A 221 -2.07 -4.78 -9.83
CA ARG A 221 -0.69 -4.43 -10.23
C ARG A 221 -0.25 -5.17 -11.49
N LEU A 222 -0.61 -6.45 -11.61
CA LEU A 222 -0.32 -7.24 -12.82
C LEU A 222 -1.17 -6.75 -14.00
N ALA A 223 -2.46 -6.52 -13.80
CA ALA A 223 -3.31 -5.93 -14.83
C ALA A 223 -2.81 -4.53 -15.26
N ASP A 224 -2.29 -3.74 -14.32
CA ASP A 224 -1.76 -2.41 -14.63
C ASP A 224 -0.57 -2.45 -15.60
N THR A 225 0.29 -3.47 -15.59
CA THR A 225 1.45 -3.53 -16.51
C THR A 225 1.01 -3.72 -17.97
N LEU A 226 -0.16 -4.33 -18.18
CA LEU A 226 -0.78 -4.54 -19.48
C LEU A 226 -1.60 -3.33 -19.95
N ALA A 227 -1.92 -2.39 -19.05
CA ALA A 227 -2.80 -1.28 -19.38
C ALA A 227 -2.17 -0.30 -20.41
N PRO A 228 -2.89 0.04 -21.50
CA PRO A 228 -2.44 1.01 -22.50
C PRO A 228 -2.65 2.47 -22.02
N ALA A 229 -3.63 2.73 -21.16
CA ALA A 229 -3.85 4.06 -20.61
C ALA A 229 -2.84 4.36 -19.48
N ARG A 230 -2.01 5.38 -19.67
CA ARG A 230 -0.91 5.74 -18.76
C ARG A 230 -0.73 7.25 -18.67
N ILE A 231 0.02 7.66 -17.65
CA ILE A 231 0.49 9.05 -17.52
C ILE A 231 1.74 9.18 -18.38
N ARG A 232 1.67 10.03 -19.41
CA ARG A 232 2.75 10.30 -20.37
C ARG A 232 3.24 11.74 -20.24
N VAL A 233 4.37 12.01 -20.88
CA VAL A 233 5.02 13.31 -20.86
C VAL A 233 5.21 13.84 -22.28
N THR A 234 5.10 15.16 -22.46
CA THR A 234 5.50 15.88 -23.68
C THR A 234 6.93 16.43 -23.53
N ASP A 235 7.48 16.95 -24.63
CA ASP A 235 8.81 17.55 -24.65
C ASP A 235 8.91 18.85 -23.84
N ASP A 236 7.78 19.42 -23.41
CA ASP A 236 7.70 20.63 -22.56
C ASP A 236 8.15 20.39 -21.11
N CYS A 237 8.52 19.16 -20.75
CA CYS A 237 8.89 18.79 -19.39
C CYS A 237 10.31 19.22 -19.02
N GLU A 238 10.41 20.22 -18.15
CA GLU A 238 11.68 20.74 -17.62
C GLU A 238 12.28 19.95 -16.43
N GLN A 239 11.71 18.79 -16.08
CA GLN A 239 12.19 17.95 -14.97
C GLN A 239 12.20 18.62 -13.57
N CYS A 240 11.27 19.54 -13.30
CA CYS A 240 11.18 20.28 -12.02
C CYS A 240 10.83 19.43 -10.77
N GLY A 241 10.36 18.18 -10.94
CA GLY A 241 10.11 17.26 -9.81
C GLY A 241 8.83 17.49 -9.00
N HIS A 242 8.02 18.52 -9.31
CA HIS A 242 6.74 18.81 -8.62
C HIS A 242 5.76 17.61 -8.62
N CYS A 243 5.77 16.85 -9.71
CA CYS A 243 4.96 15.64 -9.86
C CYS A 243 5.30 14.55 -8.84
N THR A 244 6.59 14.34 -8.56
CA THR A 244 7.06 13.36 -7.56
C THR A 244 6.81 13.84 -6.15
N ALA A 245 7.02 15.12 -5.87
CA ALA A 245 6.78 15.70 -4.55
C ALA A 245 5.30 15.62 -4.13
N THR A 246 4.37 15.68 -5.08
CA THR A 246 2.92 15.57 -4.83
C THR A 246 2.41 14.13 -4.85
N CYS A 247 3.18 13.18 -5.38
CA CYS A 247 2.73 11.82 -5.61
C CYS A 247 2.44 11.08 -4.30
N THR A 248 1.15 10.80 -4.04
CA THR A 248 0.70 10.04 -2.87
C THR A 248 0.88 8.52 -3.03
N SER A 249 1.10 8.04 -4.25
CA SER A 249 1.38 6.62 -4.56
C SER A 249 2.86 6.24 -4.41
N ASN A 250 3.71 7.14 -3.91
CA ASN A 250 5.14 6.90 -3.64
C ASN A 250 5.99 6.56 -4.88
N VAL A 251 5.54 6.99 -6.07
CA VAL A 251 6.22 6.77 -7.36
C VAL A 251 7.15 7.95 -7.68
N LEU A 252 8.36 7.66 -8.17
CA LEU A 252 9.32 8.67 -8.63
C LEU A 252 8.98 9.14 -10.05
N VAL A 253 7.84 9.83 -10.19
CA VAL A 253 7.27 10.26 -11.47
C VAL A 253 8.29 10.95 -12.39
N HIS A 254 9.05 11.95 -11.92
CA HIS A 254 10.03 12.68 -12.74
C HIS A 254 11.09 11.75 -13.35
N ALA A 255 11.63 10.82 -12.56
CA ALA A 255 12.64 9.87 -13.01
C ALA A 255 12.07 8.88 -14.03
N GLU A 256 10.85 8.40 -13.82
CA GLU A 256 10.19 7.48 -14.75
C GLU A 256 9.83 8.15 -16.07
N VAL A 257 9.26 9.35 -16.06
CA VAL A 257 8.89 10.03 -17.30
C VAL A 257 10.13 10.47 -18.09
N LYS A 258 11.23 10.82 -17.42
CA LYS A 258 12.52 11.10 -18.08
C LYS A 258 13.07 9.87 -18.80
N GLN A 259 12.95 8.70 -18.18
CA GLN A 259 13.59 7.49 -18.68
C GLN A 259 12.72 6.72 -19.68
N TYR A 260 11.41 6.65 -19.44
CA TYR A 260 10.48 5.81 -20.19
C TYR A 260 9.47 6.62 -21.01
N GLY A 261 9.47 7.95 -20.90
CA GLY A 261 8.43 8.81 -21.50
C GLY A 261 7.05 8.68 -20.84
N MET A 262 6.94 7.86 -19.79
CA MET A 262 5.68 7.59 -19.11
C MET A 262 5.92 6.99 -17.71
N VAL A 263 4.87 6.97 -16.90
CA VAL A 263 4.88 6.30 -15.60
C VAL A 263 4.65 4.79 -15.78
N VAL A 264 5.64 3.99 -15.38
CA VAL A 264 5.67 2.53 -15.57
C VAL A 264 5.46 1.77 -14.27
N ASP A 265 5.68 2.38 -13.09
CA ASP A 265 5.54 1.66 -11.82
C ASP A 265 4.07 1.25 -11.58
N PRO A 266 3.78 -0.06 -11.42
CA PRO A 266 2.42 -0.57 -11.21
C PRO A 266 1.84 -0.16 -9.84
N GLY A 267 2.65 0.45 -8.98
CA GLY A 267 2.22 1.13 -7.75
C GLY A 267 1.44 2.42 -8.01
N CYS A 268 1.53 3.01 -9.20
CA CYS A 268 0.77 4.18 -9.57
C CYS A 268 -0.74 3.87 -9.60
N MET A 269 -1.51 4.52 -8.73
CA MET A 269 -2.97 4.37 -8.65
C MET A 269 -3.72 5.37 -9.54
N LYS A 270 -2.99 6.05 -10.44
CA LYS A 270 -3.54 6.99 -11.43
C LYS A 270 -4.55 7.96 -10.78
N CYS A 271 -4.07 8.74 -9.80
CA CYS A 271 -4.87 9.77 -9.13
C CYS A 271 -4.86 11.15 -9.83
N MET A 272 -4.06 11.30 -10.89
CA MET A 272 -3.89 12.52 -11.69
C MET A 272 -3.38 13.75 -10.94
N ASP A 273 -2.94 13.61 -9.68
CA ASP A 273 -2.35 14.72 -8.92
C ASP A 273 -1.06 15.25 -9.57
N CYS A 274 -0.25 14.39 -10.18
CA CYS A 274 0.95 14.80 -10.90
C CYS A 274 0.64 15.60 -12.18
N VAL A 275 -0.43 15.25 -12.89
CA VAL A 275 -0.90 15.95 -14.09
C VAL A 275 -1.36 17.36 -13.71
N SER A 276 -2.17 17.50 -12.67
CA SER A 276 -2.77 18.79 -12.31
C SER A 276 -1.82 19.80 -11.64
N VAL A 277 -0.66 19.34 -11.16
CA VAL A 277 0.37 20.16 -10.50
C VAL A 277 1.52 20.52 -11.45
N CYS A 278 1.61 19.89 -12.62
CA CYS A 278 2.65 20.21 -13.60
C CYS A 278 2.53 21.68 -14.04
N PRO A 279 3.55 22.53 -13.82
CA PRO A 279 3.47 23.96 -14.15
C PRO A 279 3.43 24.23 -15.65
N LYS A 280 4.04 23.35 -16.45
CA LYS A 280 4.07 23.40 -17.92
C LYS A 280 2.98 22.57 -18.59
N GLU A 281 2.12 21.93 -17.80
CA GLU A 281 1.07 21.02 -18.31
C GLU A 281 1.62 19.88 -19.22
N ALA A 282 2.91 19.55 -19.07
CA ALA A 282 3.59 18.55 -19.88
C ALA A 282 3.17 17.10 -19.58
N LEU A 283 2.51 16.85 -18.45
CA LEU A 283 2.03 15.52 -18.06
C LEU A 283 0.55 15.38 -18.40
N TYR A 284 0.17 14.28 -19.05
CA TYR A 284 -1.22 14.00 -19.39
C TYR A 284 -1.57 12.51 -19.23
N PHE A 285 -2.85 12.20 -19.05
CA PHE A 285 -3.34 10.83 -19.08
C PHE A 285 -3.84 10.51 -20.49
N GLY A 286 -3.26 9.49 -21.13
CA GLY A 286 -3.59 9.16 -22.51
C GLY A 286 -3.37 7.70 -22.86
N TRP A 287 -3.53 7.37 -24.15
CA TRP A 287 -3.39 6.02 -24.71
C TRP A 287 -2.05 5.81 -25.42
N GLY A 288 -1.58 4.56 -25.46
CA GLY A 288 -0.33 4.19 -26.12
C GLY A 288 0.19 2.83 -25.66
N ARG A 289 1.46 2.54 -25.94
CA ARG A 289 2.05 1.22 -25.63
C ARG A 289 2.04 0.92 -24.12
N PRO A 290 1.71 -0.34 -23.72
CA PRO A 290 1.75 -0.75 -22.33
C PRO A 290 3.18 -0.79 -21.78
N ALA A 291 3.33 -0.95 -20.47
CA ALA A 291 4.66 -1.07 -19.85
C ALA A 291 5.30 -2.44 -20.11
N LEU A 292 4.49 -3.44 -20.47
CA LEU A 292 4.96 -4.77 -20.82
C LEU A 292 5.88 -4.70 -22.06
N GLY A 293 7.10 -5.24 -21.92
CA GLY A 293 8.05 -5.31 -23.04
C GLY A 293 8.88 -4.05 -23.27
N LEU A 294 8.82 -3.03 -22.39
CA LEU A 294 9.84 -1.98 -22.40
C LEU A 294 11.18 -2.54 -21.92
N SER A 295 12.00 -2.96 -22.89
CA SER A 295 13.44 -3.13 -22.72
C SER A 295 14.08 -1.75 -22.81
N THR A 296 14.41 -1.17 -21.67
CA THR A 296 15.07 0.15 -21.62
C THR A 296 16.15 0.12 -20.54
N GLY A 297 17.38 -0.15 -20.97
CA GLY A 297 18.63 0.14 -20.28
C GLY A 297 18.67 -0.01 -18.74
N THR A 298 19.38 0.90 -18.08
CA THR A 298 19.61 0.90 -16.63
C THR A 298 18.32 1.29 -15.90
N LYS A 299 17.54 0.33 -15.39
CA LYS A 299 16.29 0.57 -14.62
C LYS A 299 16.45 1.73 -13.63
N VAL A 300 15.46 2.64 -13.56
CA VAL A 300 15.39 3.71 -12.54
C VAL A 300 15.71 3.11 -11.16
N PRO A 301 16.79 3.53 -10.49
CA PRO A 301 17.23 2.91 -9.25
C PRO A 301 16.16 3.11 -8.17
N LYS A 302 15.65 2.01 -7.63
CA LYS A 302 14.74 2.04 -6.48
C LYS A 302 15.56 2.13 -5.20
N ASN A 303 15.38 3.21 -4.45
CA ASN A 303 16.00 3.34 -3.13
C ASN A 303 15.24 2.48 -2.12
N TYR A 304 15.87 1.41 -1.64
CA TYR A 304 15.34 0.55 -0.58
C TYR A 304 15.87 1.01 0.78
N SER A 305 14.99 0.97 1.79
CA SER A 305 15.35 1.46 3.13
C SER A 305 15.99 0.39 4.00
N LEU A 306 16.02 -0.87 3.57
CA LEU A 306 16.43 -2.06 4.33
C LEU A 306 17.59 -2.79 3.65
N THR A 307 18.46 -3.39 4.46
CA THR A 307 19.49 -4.34 4.03
C THR A 307 18.88 -5.73 3.85
N TRP A 308 19.56 -6.63 3.13
CA TRP A 308 19.07 -8.00 2.92
C TRP A 308 18.79 -8.79 4.22
N PRO A 309 19.66 -8.76 5.25
CA PRO A 309 19.35 -9.41 6.52
C PRO A 309 18.09 -8.85 7.19
N GLU A 310 17.88 -7.54 7.13
CA GLU A 310 16.68 -6.91 7.69
C GLU A 310 15.42 -7.26 6.88
N GLU A 311 15.54 -7.43 5.57
CA GLU A 311 14.43 -7.90 4.73
C GLU A 311 14.03 -9.34 5.10
N ILE A 312 15.00 -10.24 5.25
CA ILE A 312 14.73 -11.64 5.62
C ILE A 312 14.14 -11.72 7.03
N ALA A 313 14.73 -11.02 8.00
CA ALA A 313 14.19 -10.94 9.36
C ALA A 313 12.77 -10.34 9.33
N GLY A 314 12.54 -9.31 8.53
CA GLY A 314 11.24 -8.68 8.34
C GLY A 314 10.19 -9.64 7.76
N ALA A 315 10.57 -10.47 6.79
CA ALA A 315 9.70 -11.48 6.20
C ALA A 315 9.34 -12.59 7.21
N LEU A 316 10.30 -13.04 8.02
CA LEU A 316 10.04 -14.01 9.09
C LEU A 316 9.09 -13.44 10.15
N VAL A 317 9.31 -12.20 10.60
CA VAL A 317 8.41 -11.51 11.53
C VAL A 317 7.02 -11.31 10.92
N PHE A 318 6.96 -10.97 9.63
CA PHE A 318 5.69 -10.79 8.91
C PHE A 318 4.89 -12.09 8.91
N LEU A 319 5.50 -13.20 8.49
CA LEU A 319 4.84 -14.50 8.44
C LEU A 319 4.44 -14.96 9.85
N GLY A 320 5.34 -14.85 10.83
CA GLY A 320 5.05 -15.19 12.21
C GLY A 320 3.86 -14.40 12.78
N SER A 321 3.82 -13.09 12.57
CA SER A 321 2.71 -12.23 12.99
C SER A 321 1.42 -12.55 12.22
N LEU A 322 1.49 -12.82 10.92
CA LEU A 322 0.32 -13.19 10.11
C LEU A 322 -0.33 -14.47 10.64
N PHE A 323 0.46 -15.53 10.89
CA PHE A 323 -0.08 -16.78 11.41
C PHE A 323 -0.55 -16.68 12.87
N ALA A 324 0.15 -15.87 13.68
CA ALA A 324 -0.23 -15.62 15.06
C ALA A 324 -1.57 -14.87 15.18
N VAL A 325 -1.80 -13.86 14.34
CA VAL A 325 -2.97 -12.96 14.45
C VAL A 325 -4.17 -13.44 13.65
N ARG A 326 -3.96 -14.19 12.57
CA ARG A 326 -5.05 -14.64 11.71
C ARG A 326 -6.00 -15.57 12.48
N ASN A 327 -7.29 -15.31 12.37
CA ASN A 327 -8.34 -16.14 12.96
C ASN A 327 -8.25 -16.32 14.49
N VAL A 328 -7.54 -15.45 15.20
CA VAL A 328 -7.54 -15.42 16.66
C VAL A 328 -8.98 -15.19 17.15
N TYR A 329 -9.42 -15.98 18.12
CA TYR A 329 -10.80 -15.97 18.64
C TYR A 329 -11.90 -16.23 17.59
N GLY A 330 -11.55 -16.69 16.37
CA GLY A 330 -12.49 -16.80 15.26
C GLY A 330 -12.96 -15.45 14.69
N LEU A 331 -12.40 -14.33 15.15
CA LEU A 331 -12.90 -12.98 14.84
C LEU A 331 -12.01 -12.23 13.86
N VAL A 332 -10.70 -12.48 13.86
CA VAL A 332 -9.74 -11.66 13.13
C VAL A 332 -9.70 -11.99 11.63
N PRO A 333 -10.19 -11.09 10.74
CA PRO A 333 -10.21 -11.34 9.31
C PRO A 333 -8.80 -11.31 8.70
N PHE A 334 -8.62 -12.01 7.58
CA PHE A 334 -7.33 -12.11 6.89
C PHE A 334 -6.74 -10.75 6.51
N LEU A 335 -7.57 -9.81 6.02
CA LEU A 335 -7.14 -8.46 5.66
C LEU A 335 -6.62 -7.68 6.86
N MET A 336 -7.27 -7.83 8.03
CA MET A 336 -6.79 -7.23 9.27
C MET A 336 -5.44 -7.81 9.66
N ALA A 337 -5.30 -9.13 9.58
CA ALA A 337 -4.07 -9.84 9.91
C ALA A 337 -2.88 -9.42 9.02
N LEU A 338 -3.11 -9.14 7.73
CA LEU A 338 -2.08 -8.60 6.83
C LEU A 338 -1.66 -7.17 7.23
N GLY A 339 -2.63 -6.33 7.58
CA GLY A 339 -2.36 -4.97 8.09
C GLY A 339 -1.57 -5.00 9.39
N THR A 340 -1.97 -5.83 10.36
CA THR A 340 -1.25 -5.99 11.63
C THR A 340 0.14 -6.55 11.40
N ALA A 341 0.30 -7.58 10.57
CA ALA A 341 1.60 -8.17 10.27
C ALA A 341 2.56 -7.14 9.65
N ALA A 342 2.09 -6.32 8.71
CA ALA A 342 2.94 -5.29 8.11
C ALA A 342 3.38 -4.21 9.12
N VAL A 343 2.49 -3.82 10.02
CA VAL A 343 2.79 -2.88 11.12
C VAL A 343 3.75 -3.51 12.13
N THR A 344 3.53 -4.76 12.52
CA THR A 344 4.41 -5.52 13.41
C THR A 344 5.82 -5.64 12.84
N THR A 345 5.95 -5.97 11.56
CA THR A 345 7.24 -5.99 10.86
C THR A 345 7.93 -4.63 10.88
N PHE A 346 7.19 -3.54 10.62
CA PHE A 346 7.76 -2.19 10.69
C PHE A 346 8.28 -1.87 12.10
N LEU A 347 7.47 -2.12 13.13
CA LEU A 347 7.81 -1.85 14.53
C LEU A 347 9.00 -2.68 14.99
N ALA A 348 9.02 -3.98 14.69
CA ALA A 348 10.11 -4.88 15.04
C ALA A 348 11.43 -4.46 14.40
N LEU A 349 11.43 -4.16 13.09
CA LEU A 349 12.65 -3.73 12.40
C LEU A 349 13.13 -2.34 12.87
N LYS A 350 12.21 -1.42 13.18
CA LYS A 350 12.57 -0.11 13.74
C LYS A 350 13.09 -0.22 15.16
N ALA A 351 12.51 -1.08 16.00
CA ALA A 351 12.99 -1.36 17.34
C ALA A 351 14.39 -2.02 17.28
N TRP A 352 14.60 -2.97 16.38
CA TRP A 352 15.91 -3.56 16.13
C TRP A 352 16.96 -2.50 15.75
N ARG A 353 16.65 -1.62 14.79
CA ARG A 353 17.52 -0.49 14.43
C ARG A 353 17.76 0.48 15.58
N LEU A 354 16.77 0.68 16.44
CA LEU A 354 16.92 1.53 17.61
C LEU A 354 17.97 0.95 18.57
N LEU A 355 18.10 -0.37 18.65
CA LEU A 355 19.15 -1.03 19.45
C LEU A 355 20.51 -1.00 18.74
N THR A 356 20.56 -1.27 17.43
CA THR A 356 21.83 -1.46 16.69
C THR A 356 22.45 -0.20 16.10
N ALA A 357 21.65 0.74 15.60
CA ALA A 357 22.15 1.93 14.93
C ALA A 357 22.51 3.06 15.92
N ARG A 358 23.43 3.95 15.53
CA ARG A 358 23.78 5.14 16.33
C ARG A 358 22.76 6.26 16.22
N GLU A 359 22.07 6.35 15.07
CA GLU A 359 21.06 7.37 14.81
C GLU A 359 19.82 6.76 14.18
N VAL A 360 18.65 7.08 14.76
CA VAL A 360 17.35 6.62 14.24
C VAL A 360 16.35 7.76 14.30
N TYR A 361 15.68 7.98 13.16
CA TYR A 361 14.64 8.98 13.00
C TYR A 361 13.31 8.30 12.65
N PHE A 362 12.21 8.89 13.14
CA PHE A 362 10.85 8.53 12.78
C PHE A 362 10.02 9.80 12.59
N HIS A 363 9.50 10.00 11.38
CA HIS A 363 8.91 11.27 10.93
C HIS A 363 9.84 12.46 11.21
N LYS A 364 9.42 13.39 12.07
CA LYS A 364 10.20 14.54 12.55
C LYS A 364 10.92 14.29 13.88
N TYR A 365 10.68 13.16 14.53
CA TYR A 365 11.21 12.83 15.84
C TYR A 365 12.54 12.10 15.71
N ARG A 366 13.51 12.52 16.52
CA ARG A 366 14.79 11.85 16.70
C ARG A 366 14.60 10.81 17.81
N LEU A 367 14.70 9.53 17.48
CA LEU A 367 14.51 8.44 18.46
C LEU A 367 15.83 8.12 19.19
N LYS A 368 16.94 8.19 18.47
CA LYS A 368 18.30 7.95 19.01
C LYS A 368 19.29 8.87 18.31
N ILE A 369 20.20 9.47 19.09
CA ILE A 369 21.23 10.40 18.63
C ILE A 369 22.54 10.00 19.29
N ALA A 370 23.62 9.89 18.52
CA ALA A 370 24.95 9.56 19.02
C ALA A 370 24.98 8.32 19.95
N GLY A 371 24.13 7.33 19.69
CA GLY A 371 24.04 6.12 20.51
C GLY A 371 23.09 6.23 21.73
N GLN A 372 22.65 7.42 22.12
CA GLN A 372 21.79 7.63 23.28
C GLN A 372 20.31 7.68 22.88
N LEU A 373 19.48 6.89 23.59
CA LEU A 373 18.03 6.88 23.41
C LEU A 373 17.43 8.18 23.93
N GLN A 374 16.62 8.83 23.10
CA GLN A 374 15.85 10.00 23.52
C GLN A 374 14.54 9.55 24.21
N ARG A 375 13.87 10.45 24.94
CA ARG A 375 12.56 10.15 25.57
C ARG A 375 11.53 9.60 24.57
N THR A 376 11.52 10.18 23.37
CA THR A 376 10.70 9.72 22.24
C THR A 376 11.10 8.33 21.73
N GLY A 377 12.39 7.99 21.81
CA GLY A 377 12.90 6.65 21.52
C GLY A 377 12.43 5.61 22.53
N TRP A 378 12.46 5.95 23.83
CA TRP A 378 11.91 5.10 24.88
C TRP A 378 10.41 4.89 24.71
N ALA A 379 9.65 5.96 24.48
CA ALA A 379 8.22 5.86 24.21
C ALA A 379 7.91 4.96 22.98
N PHE A 380 8.68 5.11 21.90
CA PHE A 380 8.55 4.24 20.73
C PHE A 380 8.87 2.77 21.05
N LEU A 381 9.91 2.51 21.83
CA LEU A 381 10.31 1.15 22.21
C LEU A 381 9.24 0.49 23.08
N VAL A 382 8.67 1.21 24.05
CA VAL A 382 7.55 0.72 24.86
C VAL A 382 6.36 0.33 23.97
N VAL A 383 5.95 1.22 23.06
CA VAL A 383 4.86 0.93 22.12
C VAL A 383 5.16 -0.29 21.25
N ALA A 384 6.39 -0.39 20.72
CA ALA A 384 6.80 -1.51 19.87
C ALA A 384 6.79 -2.84 20.65
N VAL A 385 7.32 -2.86 21.88
CA VAL A 385 7.35 -4.04 22.74
C VAL A 385 5.94 -4.46 23.15
N THR A 386 5.09 -3.52 23.56
CA THR A 386 3.68 -3.82 23.88
C THR A 386 2.95 -4.39 22.67
N TRP A 387 3.12 -3.78 21.48
CA TRP A 387 2.47 -4.26 20.25
C TRP A 387 2.93 -5.67 19.87
N VAL A 388 4.23 -5.92 19.89
CA VAL A 388 4.80 -7.25 19.61
C VAL A 388 4.37 -8.27 20.67
N GLY A 389 4.29 -7.86 21.94
CA GLY A 389 3.80 -8.69 23.03
C GLY A 389 2.35 -9.11 22.84
N VAL A 390 1.46 -8.20 22.43
CA VAL A 390 0.06 -8.52 22.10
C VAL A 390 -0.04 -9.49 20.91
N ASN A 391 0.81 -9.31 19.90
CA ASN A 391 0.88 -10.24 18.77
C ASN A 391 1.37 -11.64 19.21
N ALA A 392 2.39 -11.70 20.06
CA ALA A 392 2.92 -12.96 20.60
C ALA A 392 1.89 -13.66 21.49
N HIS A 393 1.18 -12.92 22.34
CA HIS A 393 0.06 -13.43 23.14
C HIS A 393 -1.03 -14.02 22.24
N SER A 394 -1.41 -13.33 21.17
CA SER A 394 -2.39 -13.84 20.21
C SER A 394 -1.93 -15.16 19.58
N GLY A 395 -0.66 -15.27 19.22
CA GLY A 395 -0.07 -16.52 18.73
C GLY A 395 -0.05 -17.64 19.77
N PHE A 396 0.21 -17.31 21.04
CA PHE A 396 0.15 -18.27 22.14
C PHE A 396 -1.25 -18.83 22.36
N ILE A 397 -2.27 -17.96 22.35
CA ILE A 397 -3.68 -18.38 22.44
C ILE A 397 -4.04 -19.32 21.28
N ARG A 398 -3.67 -18.97 20.04
CA ARG A 398 -3.92 -19.87 18.89
C ARG A 398 -3.22 -21.21 18.99
N TRP A 399 -2.00 -21.21 19.54
CA TRP A 399 -1.27 -22.45 19.75
C TRP A 399 -1.93 -23.32 20.82
N GLN A 400 -2.50 -22.73 21.87
CA GLN A 400 -3.31 -23.45 22.85
C GLN A 400 -4.59 -23.99 22.22
N GLU A 401 -5.36 -23.16 21.50
CA GLU A 401 -6.57 -23.59 20.78
C GLU A 401 -6.30 -24.77 19.82
N HIS A 402 -5.11 -24.83 19.23
CA HIS A 402 -4.72 -25.94 18.35
C HIS A 402 -4.34 -27.23 19.11
N ARG A 403 -3.95 -27.11 20.39
CA ARG A 403 -3.56 -28.25 21.24
C ARG A 403 -4.74 -28.87 22.01
N GLY A 404 -5.89 -28.21 22.07
CA GLY A 404 -7.06 -28.64 22.84
C GLY A 404 -7.11 -27.92 24.17
#